data_AF-A0A8J7EF78-F1
#
_entry.id   AF-A0A8J7EF78-F1
#
_cell.length_a   1.000
_cell.length_b   1.000
_cell.length_c   1.000
_cell.angle_alpha   90.00
_cell.angle_beta   90.00
_cell.angle_gamma   90.00
#
_symmetry.space_group_name_H-M   'P 1'
#
loop_
_entity.id
_entity.type
_entity.pdbx_description
1 polymer ?
#
loop_
_entity_poly.entity_id
_entity_poly.type
_entity_poly.pdbx_seq_one_letter_code
_entity_poly.pdbx_strand_id
1 'polypeptide(L)' 'MKYQPPQDVCLSRQQERESDGWQRRFWEHQVRDEADWVRHLNYLHYNPVKSGSARCPYQWELSSFRQFLREGLDVEE' A
#
# COMPACT_ATOMS: atom_id res chain seq x y z
N MET A 1 18.87 -19.03 5.35
CA MET A 1 18.48 -18.42 6.63
C MET A 1 17.06 -18.90 6.95
N LYS A 2 16.83 -19.66 8.03
CA LYS A 2 15.49 -20.12 8.41
C LYS A 2 14.84 -19.04 9.29
N TYR A 3 13.71 -18.50 8.86
CA TYR A 3 12.95 -17.53 9.65
C TYR A 3 12.39 -18.23 10.89
N GLN A 4 12.71 -17.71 12.07
CA GLN A 4 12.17 -18.17 13.35
C GLN A 4 11.07 -17.18 13.77
N PRO A 5 9.81 -17.61 13.92
CA PRO A 5 8.74 -16.69 14.30
C PRO A 5 8.95 -16.17 15.74
N PRO A 6 8.51 -14.93 16.05
CA PRO A 6 8.61 -14.37 17.39
C PRO A 6 7.84 -15.22 18.41
N GLN A 7 8.44 -15.47 19.57
CA GLN A 7 7.85 -16.33 20.62
C GLN A 7 6.70 -15.64 21.36
N ASP A 8 6.61 -14.30 21.27
CA ASP A 8 5.66 -13.47 22.01
C ASP A 8 4.36 -13.15 21.24
N VAL A 9 4.02 -13.95 20.22
CA VAL A 9 2.75 -13.78 19.50
C VAL A 9 1.64 -14.64 20.12
N CYS A 10 0.38 -14.19 20.04
CA CYS A 10 -0.75 -14.92 20.63
C CYS A 10 -0.90 -16.33 20.01
N LEU A 11 -1.47 -17.27 20.77
CA LEU A 11 -1.59 -18.69 20.39
C LEU A 11 -2.23 -18.94 19.03
N SER A 12 -3.20 -18.11 18.62
CA SER A 12 -3.80 -18.20 17.28
C SER A 12 -2.78 -17.89 16.18
N ARG A 13 -1.90 -16.90 16.36
CA ARG A 13 -0.85 -16.56 15.37
C ARG A 13 0.26 -17.59 15.34
N GLN A 14 0.61 -18.16 16.49
CA GLN A 14 1.59 -19.25 16.59
C GLN A 14 1.14 -20.48 15.77
N GLN A 15 -0.14 -20.85 15.86
CA GLN A 15 -0.72 -21.97 15.11
C GLN A 15 -0.67 -21.75 13.60
N GLU A 16 -0.95 -20.54 13.15
CA GLU A 16 -0.92 -20.16 11.72
C GLU A 16 0.49 -19.84 11.20
N ARG A 17 1.53 -19.98 12.04
CA ARG A 17 2.93 -19.60 11.74
C ARG A 17 3.07 -18.15 11.26
N GLU A 18 2.20 -17.28 11.77
CA GLU A 18 2.18 -15.86 11.46
C GLU A 18 3.18 -15.08 12.35
N SER A 19 3.75 -14.01 11.80
CA SER A 19 4.52 -13.02 12.56
C SER A 19 3.61 -11.91 13.12
N ASP A 20 4.10 -11.13 14.07
CA ASP A 20 3.43 -9.93 14.60
C ASP A 20 3.56 -8.70 13.68
N GLY A 21 4.56 -8.67 12.79
CA GLY A 21 4.79 -7.55 11.88
C GLY A 21 3.68 -7.31 10.84
N TRP A 22 2.82 -8.31 10.57
CA TRP A 22 1.72 -8.19 9.62
C TRP A 22 0.36 -8.18 10.32
N GLN A 23 -0.49 -7.25 9.90
CA GLN A 23 -1.90 -7.28 10.25
C GLN A 23 -2.57 -8.50 9.62
N ARG A 24 -3.45 -9.19 10.37
CA ARG A 24 -4.21 -10.33 9.84
C ARG A 24 -5.28 -9.82 8.89
N ARG A 25 -5.40 -10.50 7.75
CA ARG A 25 -6.28 -10.11 6.64
C ARG A 25 -5.86 -8.78 6.04
N PHE A 26 -6.51 -8.43 4.94
CA PHE A 26 -6.27 -7.18 4.22
C PHE A 26 -7.60 -6.64 3.74
N TRP A 27 -7.60 -5.36 3.36
CA TRP A 27 -8.72 -4.75 2.67
C TRP A 27 -8.67 -5.11 1.20
N GLU A 28 -9.77 -5.63 0.66
CA GLU A 28 -9.93 -5.94 -0.75
C GLU A 28 -11.02 -5.05 -1.34
N HIS A 29 -10.73 -4.45 -2.48
CA HIS A 29 -11.70 -3.71 -3.29
C HIS A 29 -11.53 -4.09 -4.75
N GLN A 30 -12.60 -4.60 -5.35
CA GLN A 30 -12.63 -4.89 -6.78
C GLN A 30 -12.98 -3.63 -7.54
N VAL A 31 -12.04 -3.15 -8.36
CA VAL A 31 -12.24 -2.04 -9.29
C VAL A 31 -13.22 -2.47 -10.38
N ARG A 32 -14.28 -1.68 -10.59
CA ARG A 32 -15.42 -2.06 -11.44
C ARG A 32 -15.47 -1.35 -12.79
N ASP A 33 -14.88 -0.17 -12.85
CA ASP A 33 -14.88 0.68 -14.03
C ASP A 33 -13.66 1.61 -14.01
N GLU A 34 -13.47 2.34 -15.11
CA GLU A 34 -12.35 3.23 -15.32
C GLU A 34 -12.35 4.44 -14.36
N ALA A 35 -13.53 4.97 -14.02
CA ALA A 35 -13.63 6.08 -13.08
C ALA A 35 -13.23 5.65 -11.66
N ASP A 36 -13.59 4.44 -11.26
CA ASP A 36 -13.19 3.85 -10.00
C ASP A 36 -11.69 3.54 -9.97
N TRP A 37 -11.14 3.05 -11.09
CA TRP A 37 -9.69 2.85 -11.24
C TRP A 37 -8.93 4.16 -11.02
N VAL A 38 -9.31 5.22 -11.72
CA VAL A 38 -8.70 6.54 -11.63
C VAL A 38 -8.77 7.09 -10.19
N ARG A 39 -9.93 6.97 -9.54
CA ARG A 39 -10.09 7.43 -8.15
C ARG A 39 -9.14 6.69 -7.19
N HIS A 40 -9.00 5.38 -7.36
CA HIS A 40 -8.12 4.58 -6.51
C HIS A 40 -6.64 4.86 -6.77
N LEU A 41 -6.23 5.06 -8.03
CA LEU A 41 -4.87 5.49 -8.36
C LEU A 41 -4.52 6.84 -7.72
N ASN A 42 -5.38 7.85 -7.88
CA ASN A 42 -5.18 9.17 -7.30
C ASN A 42 -5.08 9.09 -5.77
N TYR A 43 -5.90 8.25 -5.15
CA TYR A 43 -5.81 8.00 -3.72
C TYR A 43 -4.46 7.41 -3.31
N LEU A 44 -3.98 6.37 -4.00
CA LEU A 44 -2.70 5.71 -3.70
C LEU A 44 -1.52 6.67 -3.83
N HIS A 45 -1.48 7.47 -4.89
CA HIS A 45 -0.43 8.46 -5.13
C HIS A 45 -0.47 9.61 -4.12
N TYR A 46 -1.66 10.02 -3.69
CA TYR A 46 -1.81 11.09 -2.71
C TYR A 46 -1.67 10.63 -1.25
N ASN A 47 -1.77 9.33 -0.97
CA ASN A 47 -1.76 8.80 0.40
C ASN A 47 -0.55 9.24 1.24
N PRO A 48 0.70 9.28 0.72
CA PRO A 48 1.86 9.77 1.47
C PRO A 48 1.75 11.24 1.90
N VAL A 49 1.06 12.06 1.11
CA VAL A 49 0.80 13.47 1.46
C VAL A 49 -0.28 13.55 2.53
N LYS A 50 -1.36 12.79 2.35
CA LYS A 50 -2.45 12.70 3.31
C LYS A 50 -1.99 12.19 4.68
N SER A 51 -1.05 11.25 4.73
CA SER A 51 -0.45 10.74 5.97
C SER A 51 0.64 11.65 6.56
N GLY A 52 1.02 12.73 5.87
CA GLY A 52 2.09 13.65 6.29
C GLY A 52 3.51 13.09 6.09
N SER A 53 3.67 11.98 5.38
CA SER A 53 4.95 11.33 5.11
C SER A 53 5.75 12.02 3.98
N ALA A 54 5.09 12.81 3.14
CA ALA A 54 5.70 13.63 2.09
C ALA A 54 4.97 14.96 1.91
N ARG A 55 5.63 15.99 1.36
CA ARG A 55 4.96 17.29 1.07
C ARG A 55 4.20 17.28 -0.25
N CYS A 56 4.58 16.42 -1.19
CA CYS A 56 3.88 16.18 -2.45
C CYS A 56 4.11 14.73 -2.92
N PRO A 57 3.27 14.17 -3.80
CA PRO A 57 3.38 12.78 -4.26
C PRO A 57 4.74 12.46 -4.91
N TYR A 58 5.32 13.43 -5.63
CA TYR A 58 6.61 13.30 -6.31
C TYR A 58 7.80 13.00 -5.38
N GLN A 59 7.73 13.47 -4.12
CA GLN A 59 8.79 13.29 -3.13
C GLN A 59 8.80 11.89 -2.51
N TRP A 60 7.73 11.11 -2.68
CA TRP A 60 7.65 9.77 -2.12
C TRP A 60 8.26 8.73 -3.08
N GLU A 61 9.50 8.35 -2.82
CA GLU A 61 10.30 7.48 -3.71
C GLU A 61 9.81 6.03 -3.76
N LEU A 62 9.13 5.59 -2.70
CA LEU A 62 8.58 4.24 -2.59
C LEU A 62 7.16 4.16 -3.19
N SER A 63 6.99 4.72 -4.38
CA SER A 63 5.76 4.61 -5.18
C SER A 63 6.06 4.55 -6.67
N SER A 64 5.10 4.04 -7.44
CA SER A 64 5.13 4.05 -8.91
C SER A 64 4.78 5.41 -9.52
N PHE A 65 4.50 6.44 -8.71
CA PHE A 65 4.03 7.76 -9.18
C PHE A 65 4.96 8.38 -10.24
N ARG A 66 6.29 8.35 -10.02
CA ARG A 66 7.27 8.88 -10.99
C ARG A 66 7.27 8.14 -12.33
N GLN A 67 6.88 6.86 -12.34
CA GLN A 67 6.73 6.11 -13.58
C GLN A 67 5.45 6.52 -14.31
N PHE A 68 4.34 6.64 -13.59
CA PHE A 68 3.05 7.08 -14.15
C PHE A 68 3.13 8.46 -14.78
N LEU A 69 3.79 9.42 -14.11
CA LEU A 69 4.08 10.73 -14.68
C LEU A 69 4.91 10.67 -15.97
N ARG A 70 5.94 9.80 -16.04
CA ARG A 70 6.78 9.67 -17.23
C ARG A 70 6.03 9.07 -18.42
N GLU A 71 5.05 8.21 -18.15
CA GLU A 71 4.22 7.56 -19.16
C GLU A 71 3.00 8.40 -19.55
N GLY A 72 2.76 9.55 -18.87
CA GLY A 72 1.60 10.41 -19.10
C GLY A 72 0.28 9.75 -18.68
N LEU A 73 0.34 8.79 -17.75
CA LEU A 73 -0.81 8.01 -17.27
C LEU A 73 -1.39 8.54 -15.96
N ASP A 74 -0.68 9.46 -15.29
CA ASP A 74 -1.26 10.19 -14.18
C ASP A 74 -2.31 11.15 -14.73
N VAL A 75 -3.55 10.94 -14.28
CA VAL A 75 -4.66 11.84 -14.55
C VAL A 75 -4.47 13.10 -13.72
N GLU A 76 -3.87 14.12 -14.36
CA GLU A 76 -4.02 15.51 -13.93
C GLU A 76 -5.52 15.83 -13.81
N GLU A 77 -5.90 16.54 -12.74
CA GLU A 77 -7.27 17.06 -12.53
C GLU A 77 -7.79 17.89 -13.72
#